data_AF-A0A4R5CF93-F1
#
_entry.id   AF-A0A4R5CF93-F1
#
_cell.length_a   1.000
_cell.length_b   1.000
_cell.length_c   1.000
_cell.angle_alpha   90.00
_cell.angle_beta   90.00
_cell.angle_gamma   90.00
#
_symmetry.space_group_name_H-M   'P 1'
#
loop_
_entity.id
_entity.type
_entity.pdbx_description
1 polymer ?
#
loop_
_entity_poly.entity_id
_entity_poly.type
_entity_poly.pdbx_seq_one_letter_code
_entity_poly.pdbx_strand_id
1 'polypeptide(L)'
;MRFFYDTEFIERGPTYPLDLVSIGIVADDGREFYAVSAEFDQRALLSNPWLAENVWPSLPTTEPRQYRDRLAPHGRLDLDDPTVRTRAQIARAVRSFILGDHPDELPYVELWANYGAYDHVALCQLFGSMVDLPDGMPMFTRDLQQEAARLGLKDADLPKQSEGLHNALADARHNKVVAEFLNAQVA
;
A
#
# COMPACT_ATOMS: atom_id res chain seq x y z
N MET A 1 17.51 2.04 -6.45
CA MET A 1 16.72 0.80 -6.30
C MET A 1 15.25 1.14 -6.47
N ARG A 2 14.47 0.32 -7.17
CA ARG A 2 13.03 0.55 -7.32
C ARG A 2 12.25 -0.19 -6.23
N PHE A 3 11.19 0.45 -5.77
CA PHE A 3 10.22 -0.09 -4.83
C PHE A 3 8.83 0.07 -5.44
N PHE A 4 8.14 -1.06 -5.56
CA PHE A 4 6.77 -1.15 -6.07
C PHE A 4 5.85 -1.27 -4.87
N TYR A 5 4.86 -0.40 -4.78
CA TYR A 5 3.98 -0.40 -3.61
C TYR A 5 2.54 -0.17 -4.01
N ASP A 6 1.67 -0.50 -3.07
CA ASP A 6 0.23 -0.30 -3.12
C ASP A 6 -0.28 -0.06 -1.69
N THR A 7 -1.39 0.66 -1.57
CA THR A 7 -2.05 0.92 -0.30
C THR A 7 -3.55 0.72 -0.38
N GLU A 8 -4.11 0.14 0.68
CA GLU A 8 -5.54 0.18 0.93
C GLU A 8 -5.83 1.28 1.95
N PHE A 9 -6.88 2.08 1.74
CA PHE A 9 -7.22 3.20 2.60
C PHE A 9 -8.72 3.53 2.56
N ILE A 10 -9.19 4.20 3.61
CA ILE A 10 -10.51 4.84 3.59
C ILE A 10 -10.30 6.31 3.19
N GLU A 11 -10.90 6.70 2.07
CA GLU A 11 -11.04 8.10 1.68
C GLU A 11 -12.46 8.58 2.02
N ARG A 12 -12.58 9.82 2.51
CA ARG A 12 -13.85 10.43 2.95
C ARG A 12 -14.01 11.84 2.39
N GLY A 13 -13.44 12.09 1.21
CA GLY A 13 -13.39 13.42 0.60
C GLY A 13 -12.43 14.41 1.31
N PRO A 14 -12.54 15.72 1.01
CA PRO A 14 -11.46 16.70 1.25
C PRO A 14 -11.26 17.12 2.71
N THR A 15 -12.18 16.77 3.61
CA THR A 15 -12.15 17.21 5.01
C THR A 15 -11.25 16.32 5.88
N TYR A 16 -11.00 15.09 5.45
CA TYR A 16 -10.32 14.08 6.25
C TYR A 16 -9.02 13.62 5.57
N PRO A 17 -7.96 13.31 6.35
CA PRO A 17 -6.80 12.59 5.83
C PRO A 17 -7.21 11.22 5.27
N LEU A 18 -6.38 10.64 4.39
CA LEU A 18 -6.57 9.25 3.99
C LEU A 18 -6.30 8.36 5.20
N ASP A 19 -7.26 7.50 5.51
CA ASP A 19 -7.14 6.57 6.62
C ASP A 19 -6.60 5.24 6.10
N LEU A 20 -5.27 5.19 5.92
CA LEU A 20 -4.48 3.98 5.65
C LEU A 20 -4.98 2.75 6.43
N VAL A 21 -5.41 1.73 5.67
CA VAL A 21 -5.78 0.39 6.13
C VAL A 21 -4.57 -0.53 6.05
N SER A 22 -3.90 -0.63 4.90
CA SER A 22 -2.71 -1.47 4.74
C SER A 22 -1.75 -0.93 3.69
N ILE A 23 -0.48 -1.36 3.76
CA ILE A 23 0.55 -1.03 2.77
C ILE A 23 1.37 -2.28 2.44
N GLY A 24 1.59 -2.51 1.15
CA GLY A 24 2.48 -3.54 0.63
C GLY A 24 3.60 -2.91 -0.19
N ILE A 25 4.83 -3.40 -0.03
CA ILE A 25 6.01 -2.90 -0.76
C ILE A 25 6.87 -4.08 -1.20
N VAL A 26 7.28 -4.09 -2.45
CA VAL A 26 8.20 -5.06 -3.04
C VAL A 26 9.39 -4.32 -3.64
N ALA A 27 10.60 -4.71 -3.26
CA ALA A 27 11.83 -4.14 -3.79
C ALA A 27 12.31 -4.90 -5.04
N ASP A 28 13.12 -4.25 -5.88
CA ASP A 28 13.80 -4.89 -7.02
C ASP A 28 14.58 -6.15 -6.63
N ASP A 29 15.18 -6.16 -5.44
CA ASP A 29 16.01 -7.26 -4.93
C ASP A 29 15.20 -8.43 -4.34
N GLY A 30 13.87 -8.36 -4.41
CA GLY A 30 12.96 -9.41 -3.94
C GLY A 30 12.57 -9.31 -2.47
N ARG A 31 13.05 -8.31 -1.72
CA ARG A 31 12.53 -8.05 -0.37
C ARG A 31 11.08 -7.60 -0.43
N GLU A 32 10.31 -7.96 0.59
CA GLU A 32 8.91 -7.61 0.72
C GLU A 32 8.61 -7.06 2.10
N PHE A 33 7.67 -6.11 2.15
CA PHE A 33 7.13 -5.56 3.38
C PHE A 33 5.60 -5.49 3.27
N TYR A 34 4.92 -5.91 4.33
CA TYR A 34 3.48 -5.76 4.47
C TYR A 34 3.13 -5.37 5.90
N ALA A 35 2.16 -4.46 6.02
CA ALA A 35 1.58 -4.10 7.30
C ALA A 35 0.13 -3.65 7.14
N VAL A 36 -0.67 -3.95 8.15
CA VAL A 36 -2.03 -3.44 8.33
C VAL A 36 -2.01 -2.47 9.50
N SER A 37 -2.64 -1.30 9.34
CA SER A 37 -2.78 -0.31 10.40
C SER A 37 -3.70 -0.84 11.50
N ALA A 38 -3.23 -0.82 12.75
CA ALA A 38 -4.08 -1.10 13.91
C ALA A 38 -5.09 0.03 14.21
N GLU A 39 -5.00 1.15 13.48
CA GLU A 39 -5.60 2.43 13.87
C GLU A 39 -6.67 2.94 12.89
N PHE A 40 -6.94 2.25 11.79
CA PHE A 40 -7.98 2.70 10.86
C PHE A 40 -9.39 2.55 11.46
N ASP A 41 -10.32 3.40 11.02
CA ASP A 41 -11.71 3.30 11.46
C ASP A 41 -12.39 2.08 10.81
N GLN A 42 -12.35 0.94 11.51
CA GLN A 42 -12.97 -0.32 11.08
C GLN A 42 -14.47 -0.18 10.82
N ARG A 43 -15.18 0.70 11.54
CA ARG A 43 -16.62 0.90 11.30
C ARG A 43 -16.84 1.64 10.00
N ALA A 44 -16.03 2.66 9.71
CA ALA A 44 -16.12 3.37 8.45
C ALA A 44 -15.74 2.48 7.26
N LEU A 45 -14.71 1.63 7.40
CA LEU A 45 -14.36 0.64 6.38
C LEU A 45 -15.54 -0.28 6.10
N LEU A 46 -16.10 -0.91 7.15
CA LEU A 46 -17.20 -1.86 7.02
C LEU A 46 -18.53 -1.21 6.61
N SER A 47 -18.66 0.11 6.75
CA SER A 47 -19.84 0.86 6.27
C SER A 47 -19.74 1.20 4.78
N ASN A 48 -18.57 1.08 4.17
CA ASN A 48 -18.38 1.20 2.72
C ASN A 48 -18.55 -0.20 2.10
N PRO A 49 -19.62 -0.46 1.31
CA PRO A 49 -19.87 -1.78 0.76
C PRO A 49 -18.72 -2.32 -0.09
N TRP A 50 -18.05 -1.45 -0.84
CA TRP A 50 -16.96 -1.83 -1.72
C TRP A 50 -15.73 -2.27 -0.91
N LEU A 51 -15.34 -1.50 0.12
CA LEU A 51 -14.21 -1.87 0.99
C LEU A 51 -14.52 -3.12 1.83
N ALA A 52 -15.76 -3.26 2.31
CA ALA A 52 -16.19 -4.42 3.09
C ALA A 52 -16.17 -5.72 2.27
N GLU A 53 -16.47 -5.65 0.97
CA GLU A 53 -16.47 -6.80 0.06
C GLU A 53 -15.08 -7.13 -0.47
N ASN A 54 -14.26 -6.12 -0.79
CA ASN A 54 -13.01 -6.32 -1.53
C ASN A 54 -11.75 -6.28 -0.67
N VAL A 55 -11.70 -5.39 0.33
CA VAL A 55 -10.49 -5.18 1.16
C VAL A 55 -10.55 -5.98 2.45
N TRP A 56 -11.65 -5.87 3.21
CA TRP A 56 -11.78 -6.52 4.51
C TRP A 56 -11.46 -8.02 4.52
N PRO A 57 -11.89 -8.82 3.53
CA PRO A 57 -11.61 -10.26 3.52
C PRO A 57 -10.12 -10.62 3.39
N SER A 58 -9.28 -9.68 2.93
CA SER A 58 -7.84 -9.90 2.79
C SER A 58 -7.05 -9.55 4.06
N LEU A 59 -7.69 -8.97 5.07
CA LEU A 59 -7.06 -8.55 6.33
C LEU A 59 -7.00 -9.71 7.35
N PRO A 60 -6.02 -9.70 8.27
CA PRO A 60 -5.97 -10.65 9.38
C PRO A 60 -7.14 -10.38 10.34
N THR A 61 -8.11 -11.27 10.37
CA THR A 61 -9.31 -11.13 11.19
C THR A 61 -9.54 -12.34 12.09
N THR A 62 -10.07 -12.08 13.27
CA THR A 62 -10.59 -13.11 14.16
C THR A 62 -12.06 -13.36 13.86
N GLU A 63 -12.46 -14.63 14.01
CA GLU A 63 -13.84 -15.07 13.87
C GLU A 63 -14.80 -14.27 14.77
N PRO A 64 -16.06 -14.05 14.34
CA PRO A 64 -17.06 -13.39 15.16
C PRO A 64 -17.23 -14.06 16.53
N ARG A 65 -16.88 -13.36 17.62
CA ARG A 65 -17.27 -13.80 18.96
C ARG A 65 -18.78 -13.66 19.09
N GLN A 66 -19.47 -14.78 19.28
CA GLN A 66 -20.93 -14.83 19.38
C GLN A 66 -21.48 -13.80 20.38
N TYR A 67 -22.57 -13.15 19.96
CA TYR A 67 -23.64 -12.55 20.76
C TYR A 67 -23.62 -11.09 21.23
N ARG A 68 -22.60 -10.24 20.97
CA ARG A 68 -22.66 -8.84 21.49
C ARG A 68 -22.14 -7.72 20.60
N ASP A 69 -21.80 -7.97 19.34
CA ASP A 69 -21.08 -6.98 18.54
C ASP A 69 -21.85 -6.51 17.31
N ARG A 70 -21.88 -5.20 17.06
CA ARG A 70 -22.51 -4.62 15.86
C ARG A 70 -21.67 -4.83 14.59
N LEU A 71 -20.40 -5.23 14.74
CA LEU A 71 -19.52 -5.66 13.64
C LEU A 71 -19.64 -7.16 13.32
N ALA A 72 -20.54 -7.88 14.00
CA ALA A 72 -20.53 -9.35 14.06
C ALA A 72 -20.51 -10.15 12.74
N PRO A 73 -21.07 -9.73 11.58
CA PRO A 73 -20.98 -10.58 10.40
C PRO A 73 -19.57 -10.66 9.80
N HIS A 74 -18.70 -9.69 10.10
CA HIS A 74 -17.39 -9.57 9.44
C HIS A 74 -16.20 -9.96 10.34
N GLY A 75 -16.44 -10.30 11.61
CA GLY A 75 -15.36 -10.54 12.58
C GLY A 75 -14.72 -9.23 13.06
N ARG A 76 -13.48 -9.31 13.55
CA ARG A 76 -12.69 -8.14 14.00
C ARG A 76 -11.25 -8.27 13.53
N LEU A 77 -10.59 -7.14 13.28
CA LEU A 77 -9.14 -7.13 13.04
C LEU A 77 -8.41 -7.84 14.18
N ASP A 78 -7.52 -8.78 13.83
CA ASP A 78 -6.68 -9.47 14.80
C ASP A 78 -5.50 -8.58 15.20
N LEU A 79 -5.62 -7.90 16.35
CA LEU A 79 -4.59 -6.99 16.83
C LEU A 79 -3.32 -7.71 17.31
N ASP A 80 -3.36 -9.03 17.49
CA ASP A 80 -2.20 -9.83 17.89
C ASP A 80 -1.43 -10.39 16.67
N ASP A 81 -1.96 -10.22 15.44
CA ASP A 81 -1.28 -10.62 14.21
C ASP A 81 0.01 -9.79 14.00
N PRO A 82 1.16 -10.41 13.67
CA PRO A 82 2.45 -9.72 13.55
C PRO A 82 2.52 -8.70 12.40
N THR A 83 1.57 -8.72 11.46
CA THR A 83 1.44 -7.73 10.39
C THR A 83 0.63 -6.51 10.80
N VAL A 84 -0.14 -6.59 11.89
CA VAL A 84 -0.95 -5.49 12.41
C VAL A 84 -0.08 -4.59 13.30
N ARG A 85 0.04 -3.31 12.93
CA ARG A 85 0.98 -2.37 13.53
C ARG A 85 0.38 -0.97 13.65
N THR A 86 0.82 -0.22 14.66
CA THR A 86 0.52 1.23 14.75
C THR A 86 1.11 1.96 13.55
N ARG A 87 0.50 3.08 13.14
CA ARG A 87 1.02 3.92 12.04
C ARG A 87 2.45 4.37 12.30
N ALA A 88 2.79 4.69 13.55
CA ALA A 88 4.15 5.03 13.94
C ALA A 88 5.15 3.86 13.75
N GLN A 89 4.73 2.61 14.02
CA GLN A 89 5.55 1.43 13.73
C GLN A 89 5.68 1.21 12.22
N ILE A 90 4.60 1.39 11.45
CA ILE A 90 4.61 1.27 9.99
C ILE A 90 5.57 2.32 9.40
N ALA A 91 5.46 3.59 9.79
CA ALA A 91 6.33 4.68 9.31
C ALA A 91 7.82 4.35 9.51
N ARG A 92 8.20 3.90 10.71
CA ARG A 92 9.60 3.50 11.00
C ARG A 92 10.05 2.32 10.14
N ALA A 93 9.20 1.31 10.01
CA ALA A 93 9.53 0.11 9.23
C ALA A 93 9.64 0.41 7.74
N VAL A 94 8.73 1.23 7.18
CA VAL A 94 8.78 1.68 5.79
C VAL A 94 10.05 2.49 5.51
N ARG A 95 10.40 3.43 6.40
CA ARG A 95 11.65 4.20 6.29
C ARG A 95 12.86 3.27 6.25
N SER A 96 12.98 2.35 7.20
CA SER A 96 14.09 1.39 7.28
C SER A 96 14.13 0.48 6.05
N PHE A 97 12.97 -0.01 5.58
CA PHE A 97 12.87 -0.89 4.43
C PHE A 97 13.34 -0.23 3.12
N ILE A 98 12.97 1.04 2.91
CA ILE A 98 13.28 1.79 1.69
C ILE A 98 14.70 2.38 1.71
N LEU A 99 15.09 3.01 2.83
CA LEU A 99 16.34 3.78 2.93
C LEU A 99 17.49 3.01 3.60
N GLY A 100 17.23 1.84 4.18
CA GLY A 100 18.19 1.12 5.00
C GLY A 100 18.45 1.79 6.35
N ASP A 101 19.28 1.18 7.20
CA ASP A 101 19.50 1.64 8.58
C ASP A 101 20.67 2.63 8.73
N HIS A 102 21.40 2.93 7.66
CA HIS A 102 22.56 3.83 7.67
C HIS A 102 22.14 5.26 7.28
N PRO A 103 21.98 6.20 8.24
CA PRO A 103 21.44 7.53 7.94
C PRO A 103 22.38 8.40 7.10
N ASP A 104 23.69 8.15 7.14
CA ASP A 104 24.70 8.96 6.45
C ASP A 104 24.96 8.51 5.00
N GLU A 105 24.38 7.38 4.59
CA GLU A 105 24.59 6.75 3.28
C GLU A 105 23.24 6.37 2.64
N LEU A 106 22.45 7.40 2.31
CA LEU A 106 21.12 7.19 1.74
C LEU A 106 21.21 6.75 0.27
N PRO A 107 20.51 5.66 -0.12
CA PRO A 107 20.52 5.19 -1.49
C PRO A 107 19.68 6.09 -2.41
N TYR A 108 19.96 6.04 -3.72
CA TYR A 108 19.01 6.55 -4.70
C TYR A 108 17.79 5.62 -4.80
N VAL A 109 16.61 6.17 -4.57
CA VAL A 109 15.33 5.44 -4.49
C VAL A 109 14.39 5.87 -5.61
N GLU A 110 13.69 4.89 -6.19
CA GLU A 110 12.54 5.13 -7.04
C GLU A 110 11.30 4.46 -6.44
N LEU A 111 10.24 5.24 -6.26
CA LEU A 111 8.93 4.72 -5.89
C LEU A 111 8.09 4.53 -7.14
N TRP A 112 7.41 3.39 -7.24
CA TRP A 112 6.55 3.01 -8.34
C TRP A 112 5.21 2.48 -7.81
N ALA A 113 4.11 2.93 -8.39
CA ALA A 113 2.77 2.42 -8.11
C ALA A 113 1.88 2.52 -9.35
N ASN A 114 0.75 1.81 -9.31
CA ASN A 114 -0.26 1.85 -10.37
C ASN A 114 -1.39 2.80 -9.95
N TYR A 115 -1.66 3.85 -10.74
CA TYR A 115 -2.60 4.92 -10.33
C TYR A 115 -2.23 5.58 -8.99
N GLY A 116 -0.92 5.75 -8.73
CA GLY A 116 -0.35 5.91 -7.39
C GLY A 116 -0.55 7.27 -6.70
N ALA A 117 -1.48 8.11 -7.16
CA ALA A 117 -1.64 9.47 -6.64
C ALA A 117 -2.09 9.47 -5.16
N TYR A 118 -3.13 8.70 -4.84
CA TYR A 118 -3.62 8.57 -3.47
C TYR A 118 -2.67 7.74 -2.62
N ASP A 119 -2.05 6.71 -3.19
CA ASP A 119 -1.03 5.90 -2.50
C ASP A 119 0.17 6.72 -2.07
N HIS A 120 0.61 7.66 -2.90
CA HIS A 120 1.69 8.57 -2.53
C HIS A 120 1.28 9.46 -1.35
N VAL A 121 0.04 9.97 -1.33
CA VAL A 121 -0.47 10.74 -0.19
C VAL A 121 -0.54 9.86 1.07
N ALA A 122 -1.07 8.64 0.97
CA ALA A 122 -1.20 7.71 2.08
C ALA A 122 0.17 7.32 2.68
N LEU A 123 1.17 7.08 1.81
CA LEU A 123 2.56 6.85 2.21
C LEU A 123 3.15 8.07 2.92
N CYS A 124 3.01 9.27 2.35
CA CYS A 124 3.57 10.49 2.96
C CYS A 124 2.92 10.80 4.32
N GLN A 125 1.61 10.58 4.44
CA GLN A 125 0.86 10.82 5.68
C GLN A 125 1.29 9.95 6.86
N LEU A 126 2.01 8.85 6.63
CA LEU A 126 2.67 8.09 7.71
C LEU A 126 3.70 8.93 8.48
N PHE A 127 4.31 9.92 7.83
CA PHE A 127 5.34 10.77 8.40
C PHE A 127 4.82 12.13 8.87
N GLY A 128 3.57 12.47 8.54
CA GLY A 128 2.95 13.75 8.85
C GLY A 128 2.59 14.52 7.58
N SER A 129 3.04 15.75 7.49
CA SER A 129 2.91 16.55 6.28
C SER A 129 4.06 16.27 5.30
N MET A 130 3.95 16.80 4.08
CA MET A 130 4.98 16.60 3.06
C MET A 130 6.36 17.14 3.48
N VAL A 131 6.42 18.15 4.36
CA VAL A 131 7.71 18.68 4.88
C VAL A 131 8.34 17.79 5.94
N ASP A 132 7.58 16.80 6.45
CA ASP A 132 8.04 15.85 7.47
C ASP A 132 8.56 14.54 6.85
N LEU A 133 8.58 14.43 5.51
CA LEU A 133 9.14 13.28 4.82
C LEU A 133 10.62 13.09 5.19
N PRO A 134 11.07 11.84 5.45
CA PRO A 134 12.47 11.58 5.75
C PRO A 134 13.39 11.98 4.60
N ASP A 135 14.58 12.49 4.93
CA ASP A 135 15.63 12.73 3.94
C ASP A 135 15.89 11.46 3.09
N GLY A 136 16.03 11.66 1.78
CA GLY A 136 16.21 10.59 0.80
C GLY A 136 14.92 9.90 0.33
N MET A 137 13.79 10.10 1.01
CA MET A 137 12.49 9.62 0.50
C MET A 137 12.09 10.46 -0.74
N PRO A 138 11.75 9.85 -1.89
CA PRO A 138 11.34 10.60 -3.06
C PRO A 138 10.05 11.40 -2.84
N MET A 139 10.04 12.65 -3.30
CA MET A 139 8.88 13.57 -3.26
C MET A 139 7.83 13.29 -4.35
N PHE A 140 7.99 12.19 -5.09
CA PHE A 140 7.05 11.76 -6.11
C PHE A 140 7.10 10.24 -6.28
N THR A 141 6.00 9.68 -6.75
CA THR A 141 5.89 8.30 -7.19
C THR A 141 5.79 8.26 -8.71
N ARG A 142 6.56 7.37 -9.35
CA ARG A 142 6.44 7.08 -10.78
C ARG A 142 5.20 6.21 -10.99
N ASP A 143 4.43 6.56 -12.00
CA ASP A 143 3.15 5.91 -12.27
C ASP A 143 3.27 4.91 -13.43
N LEU A 144 2.84 3.67 -13.20
CA LEU A 144 2.93 2.58 -14.18
C LEU A 144 2.02 2.83 -15.40
N GLN A 145 0.87 3.47 -15.22
CA GLN A 145 -0.02 3.80 -16.33
C GLN A 145 0.56 4.92 -17.18
N GLN A 146 1.20 5.90 -16.53
CA GLN A 146 1.94 6.93 -17.26
C GLN A 146 3.05 6.31 -18.13
N GLU A 147 3.80 5.34 -17.60
CA GLU A 147 4.85 4.67 -18.36
C GLU A 147 4.30 3.80 -19.49
N ALA A 148 3.22 3.05 -19.25
CA ALA A 148 2.51 2.31 -20.30
C ALA A 148 2.04 3.23 -21.44
N ALA A 149 1.41 4.36 -21.09
CA ALA A 149 0.96 5.34 -22.07
C ALA A 149 2.12 5.95 -22.87
N ARG A 150 3.26 6.24 -22.22
CA ARG A 150 4.48 6.74 -22.90
C ARG A 150 4.98 5.74 -23.95
N LEU A 151 4.83 4.44 -23.70
CA LEU A 151 5.19 3.36 -24.61
C LEU A 151 4.11 3.05 -25.67
N GLY A 152 2.98 3.76 -25.65
CA GLY A 152 1.87 3.53 -26.58
C GLY A 152 1.05 2.27 -26.26
N LEU A 153 1.19 1.73 -25.05
CA LEU A 153 0.43 0.58 -24.56
C LEU A 153 -0.86 1.02 -23.86
N LYS A 154 -1.86 0.15 -23.89
CA LYS A 154 -3.12 0.31 -23.17
C LYS A 154 -3.19 -0.70 -22.04
N ASP A 155 -4.12 -0.50 -21.11
CA ASP A 155 -4.36 -1.43 -20.00
C ASP A 155 -4.54 -2.87 -20.47
N ALA A 156 -5.19 -3.09 -21.63
CA ALA A 156 -5.41 -4.41 -22.23
C ALA A 156 -4.11 -5.14 -22.62
N ASP A 157 -3.03 -4.39 -22.87
CA ASP A 157 -1.72 -4.93 -23.26
C ASP A 157 -0.85 -5.28 -22.03
N LEU A 158 -1.23 -4.81 -20.83
CA LEU A 158 -0.48 -5.04 -19.61
C LEU A 158 -0.77 -6.43 -19.01
N PRO A 159 0.20 -7.04 -18.31
CA PRO A 159 -0.02 -8.24 -17.52
C PRO A 159 -1.25 -8.09 -16.62
N LYS A 160 -2.03 -9.17 -16.48
CA LYS A 160 -3.24 -9.18 -15.64
C LYS A 160 -2.98 -9.91 -14.34
N GLN A 161 -3.49 -9.36 -13.25
CA GLN A 161 -3.55 -10.03 -11.97
C GLN A 161 -4.77 -10.94 -11.91
N SER A 162 -4.55 -12.23 -11.67
CA SER A 162 -5.62 -13.23 -11.61
C SER A 162 -6.21 -13.42 -10.21
N GLU A 163 -5.44 -13.12 -9.17
CA GLU A 163 -5.79 -13.39 -7.77
C GLU A 163 -5.23 -12.32 -6.83
N GLY A 164 -5.83 -12.19 -5.65
CA GLY A 164 -5.34 -11.32 -4.59
C GLY A 164 -5.53 -9.82 -4.84
N LEU A 165 -6.41 -9.43 -5.75
CA LEU A 165 -6.81 -8.03 -5.91
C LEU A 165 -7.28 -7.47 -4.57
N HIS A 166 -6.93 -6.21 -4.29
CA HIS A 166 -7.29 -5.50 -3.07
C HIS A 166 -6.62 -6.07 -1.80
N ASN A 167 -5.43 -6.66 -2.02
CA ASN A 167 -4.46 -6.97 -1.00
C ASN A 167 -3.17 -6.23 -1.37
N ALA A 168 -2.83 -5.21 -0.61
CA ALA A 168 -1.74 -4.31 -0.95
C ALA A 168 -0.39 -5.01 -1.23
N LEU A 169 -0.07 -6.15 -0.61
CA LEU A 169 1.15 -6.88 -0.95
C LEU A 169 1.04 -7.62 -2.29
N ALA A 170 -0.09 -8.26 -2.56
CA ALA A 170 -0.34 -8.89 -3.85
C ALA A 170 -0.35 -7.86 -4.99
N ASP A 171 -0.97 -6.71 -4.77
CA ASP A 171 -1.01 -5.61 -5.73
C ASP A 171 0.39 -4.99 -5.94
N ALA A 172 1.18 -4.81 -4.88
CA ALA A 172 2.58 -4.39 -4.99
C ALA A 172 3.46 -5.39 -5.78
N ARG A 173 3.26 -6.70 -5.59
CA ARG A 173 3.91 -7.75 -6.40
C ARG A 173 3.50 -7.63 -7.87
N HIS A 174 2.23 -7.39 -8.13
CA HIS A 174 1.74 -7.20 -9.49
C HIS A 174 2.32 -5.93 -10.14
N ASN A 175 2.43 -4.83 -9.39
CA ASN A 175 3.09 -3.60 -9.83
C ASN A 175 4.54 -3.86 -10.29
N LYS A 176 5.29 -4.71 -9.58
CA LYS A 176 6.62 -5.16 -10.01
C LYS A 176 6.58 -5.92 -11.34
N VAL A 177 5.66 -6.86 -11.51
CA VAL A 177 5.48 -7.63 -12.76
C VAL A 177 5.20 -6.71 -13.94
N VAL A 178 4.31 -5.72 -13.76
CA VAL A 178 4.00 -4.73 -14.79
C VAL A 178 5.23 -3.88 -15.10
N ALA A 179 5.96 -3.39 -14.10
CA ALA A 179 7.17 -2.61 -14.31
C ALA A 179 8.25 -3.37 -15.08
N GLU A 180 8.45 -4.65 -14.77
CA GLU A 180 9.40 -5.51 -15.49
C GLU A 180 8.98 -5.71 -16.95
N PHE A 181 7.68 -5.93 -17.19
CA PHE A 181 7.13 -6.02 -18.54
C PHE A 181 7.34 -4.73 -19.34
N LEU A 182 7.06 -3.56 -18.74
CA LEU A 182 7.24 -2.26 -19.39
C LEU A 182 8.72 -1.99 -19.70
N ASN A 183 9.61 -2.31 -18.76
CA ASN A 183 11.05 -2.14 -18.95
C ASN A 183 11.59 -3.00 -20.12
N ALA A 184 11.01 -4.17 -20.37
CA ALA A 184 11.36 -5.02 -21.50
C ALA A 184 10.92 -4.46 -22.87
N GLN A 185 10.04 -3.44 -22.91
CA GLN A 185 9.61 -2.79 -24.17
C GLN A 185 10.57 -1.69 -24.65
N VAL A 186 11.52 -1.29 -23.80
CA VAL A 186 12.49 -0.22 -24.08
C VAL A 186 13.83 -0.78 -24.55
N ALA A 187 14.08 -2.08 -24.36
CA ALA A 187 15.28 -2.79 -24.77
C ALA A 187 15.20 -3.23 -26.24
#